data_AF-A0ABD4A6Q4-F1
#
_entry.id   AF-A0ABD4A6Q4-F1
#
_cell.length_a   1.000
_cell.length_b   1.000
_cell.length_c   1.000
_cell.angle_alpha   90.00
_cell.angle_beta   90.00
_cell.angle_gamma   90.00
#
_symmetry.space_group_name_H-M   'P 1'
#
loop_
_entity.id
_entity.type
_entity.pdbx_description
1 polymer ?
#
loop_
_entity_poly.entity_id
_entity_poly.type
_entity_poly.pdbx_seq_one_letter_code
_entity_poly.pdbx_strand_id
1 'polypeptide(L)' 'MIKIIDCPVCGQKVEIFDICDHCGWQNSGPGEKESDPQGPNKITLKAAKEANKKIIGKST' A
#
# COMPACT_ATOMS: atom_id res chain seq x y z
N MET A 1 14.59 8.58 14.04
CA MET A 1 14.56 9.06 12.65
C MET A 1 13.43 8.32 11.96
N ILE A 2 12.38 9.03 11.54
CA ILE A 2 11.25 8.46 10.81
C ILE A 2 11.65 8.40 9.32
N LYS A 3 11.45 7.25 8.68
CA LYS A 3 11.79 7.07 7.26
C LYS A 3 10.53 7.16 6.41
N ILE A 4 10.53 8.08 5.45
CA ILE A 4 9.45 8.25 4.47
C ILE A 4 9.76 7.42 3.22
N ILE A 5 8.76 6.73 2.69
CA ILE A 5 8.84 5.95 1.44
C ILE A 5 7.62 6.24 0.56
N ASP A 6 7.68 5.82 -0.70
CA ASP A 6 6.51 5.84 -1.58
C ASP A 6 5.62 4.63 -1.29
N CYS A 7 4.33 4.88 -1.11
CA CYS A 7 3.33 3.83 -0.93
C CYS A 7 3.35 2.92 -2.18
N PRO A 8 3.58 1.60 -2.03
CA PRO A 8 3.69 0.71 -3.17
C PRO A 8 2.35 0.49 -3.89
N VAL A 9 1.24 0.96 -3.33
CA VAL A 9 -0.12 0.83 -3.90
C VAL A 9 -0.51 2.05 -4.73
N CYS A 10 -0.30 3.26 -4.22
CA CYS A 10 -0.78 4.51 -4.85
C CYS A 10 0.31 5.56 -5.10
N GLY A 11 1.54 5.36 -4.63
CA GLY A 11 2.66 6.28 -4.84
C GLY A 11 2.69 7.50 -3.91
N GLN A 12 1.74 7.66 -2.98
CA GLN A 12 1.79 8.73 -1.97
C GLN A 12 2.91 8.52 -0.95
N LYS A 13 3.46 9.61 -0.42
CA LYS A 13 4.45 9.53 0.67
C LYS A 13 3.80 8.98 1.94
N VAL A 14 4.46 8.02 2.57
CA VAL A 14 4.00 7.37 3.81
C VAL A 14 5.20 7.06 4.68
N GLU A 15 5.02 7.06 6.00
CA GLU A 15 6.04 6.60 6.93
C GLU A 15 6.22 5.08 6.81
N ILE A 16 7.45 4.61 7.06
CA ILE A 16 7.72 3.18 7.16
C ILE A 16 6.90 2.58 8.32
N PHE A 17 6.29 1.41 8.09
CA PHE A 17 5.45 0.73 9.08
C PHE A 17 4.18 1.50 9.49
N ASP A 18 3.68 2.38 8.63
CA ASP A 18 2.47 3.18 8.85
C ASP A 18 1.39 2.94 7.78
N ILE A 19 0.22 3.54 7.98
CA ILE A 19 -0.95 3.45 7.11
C ILE A 19 -0.93 4.60 6.10
N CYS A 20 -1.08 4.28 4.82
CA CYS A 20 -1.22 5.30 3.79
C CYS A 20 -2.62 5.93 3.85
N ASP A 21 -2.72 7.20 4.27
CA ASP A 21 -3.99 7.94 4.37
C ASP A 21 -4.77 8.03 3.06
N HIS A 22 -4.09 7.93 1.91
CA HIS A 22 -4.73 8.04 0.60
C HIS A 22 -5.43 6.76 0.15
N CYS A 23 -4.87 5.58 0.45
CA CYS A 23 -5.40 4.31 -0.05
C CYS A 23 -5.66 3.25 1.03
N GLY A 24 -5.36 3.56 2.29
CA GLY A 24 -5.52 2.67 3.44
C GLY A 24 -4.51 1.53 3.50
N TRP A 25 -3.50 1.48 2.61
CA TRP A 25 -2.48 0.43 2.64
C TRP A 25 -1.60 0.56 3.89
N GLN A 26 -1.61 -0.44 4.77
CA GLN A 26 -0.67 -0.53 5.89
C GLN A 26 0.66 -1.10 5.37
N ASN A 27 1.71 -0.30 5.42
CA ASN A 27 3.00 -0.60 4.83
C ASN A 27 3.82 -1.55 5.73
N SER A 28 4.39 -2.63 5.19
CA SER A 28 5.23 -3.57 5.98
C SER A 28 6.73 -3.27 5.92
N GLY A 29 7.11 -2.11 5.38
CA GLY A 29 8.49 -1.66 5.22
C GLY A 29 9.15 -2.04 3.88
N PRO A 30 10.44 -1.71 3.71
CA PRO A 30 11.21 -2.01 2.50
C PRO A 30 11.32 -3.51 2.26
N GLY A 31 11.15 -3.92 1.00
CA GLY A 31 11.29 -5.31 0.58
C GLY A 31 9.99 -6.12 0.54
N GLU A 32 8.85 -5.49 0.85
CA GLU A 32 7.50 -6.06 0.64
C GLU A 32 7.31 -6.49 -0.82
N LYS A 33 6.84 -7.73 -1.00
CA LYS A 33 6.59 -8.35 -2.31
C LYS A 33 5.11 -8.60 -2.52
N GLU A 34 4.72 -8.67 -3.79
CA GLU A 34 3.34 -8.95 -4.20
C GLU A 34 2.77 -10.27 -3.68
N SER A 35 3.63 -11.25 -3.41
CA SER A 35 3.30 -12.59 -2.95
C SER A 35 3.52 -12.81 -1.46
N ASP A 36 3.93 -11.78 -0.70
CA ASP A 36 4.18 -11.97 0.72
C ASP A 36 2.90 -12.37 1.46
N PRO A 37 3.00 -13.18 2.54
CA PRO A 37 1.86 -13.51 3.38
C PRO A 37 1.13 -12.24 3.80
N GLN A 38 -0.20 -12.34 3.91
CA GLN A 38 -1.04 -11.20 4.24
C GLN A 38 -0.60 -10.63 5.60
N GLY A 39 -0.12 -9.39 5.59
CA GLY A 39 0.11 -8.61 6.82
C GLY A 39 -1.21 -8.25 7.51
N PRO A 40 -1.19 -7.32 8.48
CA PRO A 40 -2.39 -6.90 9.21
C PRO A 40 -3.57 -6.43 8.32
N ASN A 41 -3.31 -6.04 7.07
CA ASN A 41 -4.30 -5.73 6.04
C ASN A 41 -5.18 -6.90 5.56
N LYS A 42 -4.82 -8.16 5.87
CA LYS A 42 -5.52 -9.37 5.40
C LYS A 42 -5.69 -9.46 3.87
N ILE A 43 -4.87 -8.74 3.10
CA ILE A 43 -4.80 -8.81 1.64
C ILE A 43 -3.33 -8.73 1.21
N THR A 44 -3.03 -9.23 0.01
CA THR A 44 -1.68 -9.13 -0.57
C THR A 44 -1.44 -7.76 -1.20
N LEU A 45 -0.18 -7.35 -1.35
CA LEU A 45 0.16 -6.11 -2.05
C LEU A 45 -0.40 -6.10 -3.50
N LYS A 46 -0.41 -7.26 -4.17
CA LYS A 46 -1.05 -7.40 -5.49
C LYS A 46 -2.53 -7.06 -5.44
N ALA A 47 -3.28 -7.67 -4.51
CA ALA A 47 -4.71 -7.43 -4.36
C ALA A 47 -5.01 -5.96 -4.02
N ALA A 48 -4.16 -5.33 -3.19
CA ALA A 48 -4.28 -3.91 -2.86
C ALA A 48 -4.09 -3.00 -4.08
N LYS A 49 -3.07 -3.26 -4.91
CA LYS A 49 -2.86 -2.55 -6.18
C LYS A 49 -4.04 -2.72 -7.14
N GLU A 50 -4.58 -3.94 -7.26
CA GLU A 50 -5.74 -4.22 -8.11
C GLU A 50 -7.00 -3.50 -7.60
N ALA A 51 -7.23 -3.47 -6.29
CA ALA A 51 -8.33 -2.73 -5.69
C ALA A 51 -8.17 -1.21 -5.93
N ASN A 52 -6.96 -0.66 -5.76
CA ASN A 52 -6.68 0.75 -5.99
C ASN A 52 -6.99 1.17 -7.44
N LYS A 53 -6.61 0.36 -8.44
CA LYS A 53 -6.95 0.61 -9.85
C LYS A 53 -8.47 0.69 -10.08
N LYS A 54 -9.27 -0.11 -9.38
CA LYS A 54 -10.75 -0.08 -9.45
C LYS A 54 -11.35 1.17 -8.82
N ILE A 55 -10.67 1.80 -7.87
CA ILE A 55 -11.12 3.05 -7.22
C ILE A 55 -10.80 4.23 -8.15
N ILE A 56 -9.59 4.29 -8.70
CA ILE A 56 -9.15 5.37 -9.59
C ILE A 56 -9.91 5.33 -10.93
N GLY A 57 -10.21 4.15 -11.46
CA GLY A 57 -10.99 3.97 -12.70
C GLY A 57 -12.49 4.25 -12.60
N LYS A 58 -13.01 4.65 -11.43
CA LYS A 58 -14.40 5.09 -11.23
C LYS A 58 -14.55 6.62 -11.11
N SER A 59 -13.46 7.36 -11.24
CA SER A 59 -13.46 8.84 -11.17
C SER A 59 -13.47 9.51 -12.55
N THR A 60 -13.98 8.82 -13.58
CA THR A 60 -14.24 9.37 -14.93
C THR A 60 -15.63 8.99 -15.38
#